data_AF-A0A7W0NJY8-F1
#
_entry.id   AF-A0A7W0NJY8-F1
#
_cell.length_a   1.000
_cell.length_b   1.000
_cell.length_c   1.000
_cell.angle_alpha   90.00
_cell.angle_beta   90.00
_cell.angle_gamma   90.00
#
_symmetry.space_group_name_H-M   'P 1'
#
loop_
_entity.id
_entity.type
_entity.pdbx_description
1 polymer ?
#
loop_
_entity_poly.entity_id
_entity_poly.type
_entity_poly.pdbx_seq_one_letter_code
_entity_poly.pdbx_strand_id
1 'polypeptide(L)'
;MEVGPLLLLVGAVLTASIVVALGASRTGVPSLVAFLALGMLLGSDGPGGIEFDDAELARTVGVIGLAAILFEGGLSTSWRRLRQVAVPAALLSTIGVAVTALLTGFAAYYLFDLTRLEAVLLGAVVSSTDAAAVFAT
;
A
#
# COMPACT_ATOMS: atom_id res chain seq x y z
N MET A 1 -12.90 21.43 -10.81
CA MET A 1 -13.97 21.50 -9.78
C MET A 1 -13.66 22.62 -8.82
N GLU A 2 -14.66 23.31 -8.27
CA GLU A 2 -14.44 24.20 -7.13
C GLU A 2 -13.85 23.41 -5.94
N VAL A 3 -13.06 24.08 -5.10
CA VAL A 3 -12.35 23.41 -3.98
C VAL A 3 -13.33 22.79 -2.98
N GLY A 4 -14.50 23.40 -2.78
CA GLY A 4 -15.52 22.91 -1.83
C GLY A 4 -16.02 21.49 -2.14
N PRO A 5 -16.58 21.23 -3.35
CA PRO A 5 -17.00 19.89 -3.76
C PRO A 5 -15.90 18.83 -3.66
N LEU A 6 -14.66 19.19 -3.99
CA LEU A 6 -13.52 18.26 -3.90
C LEU A 6 -13.21 17.89 -2.44
N LEU A 7 -13.20 18.85 -1.53
CA LEU A 7 -13.02 18.58 -0.10
C LEU A 7 -14.14 17.70 0.47
N LEU A 8 -15.38 17.92 0.01
CA LEU A 8 -16.53 17.11 0.42
C LEU A 8 -16.42 15.67 -0.09
N LEU A 9 -15.98 15.49 -1.34
CA LEU A 9 -15.71 14.16 -1.90
C LEU A 9 -14.62 13.43 -1.10
N VAL A 10 -13.50 14.09 -0.83
CA VAL A 10 -12.40 13.51 -0.03
C VAL A 10 -12.90 13.14 1.37
N GLY A 11 -13.64 14.03 2.03
CA GLY A 11 -14.24 13.75 3.34
C GLY A 11 -15.21 12.56 3.31
N ALA A 12 -16.03 12.45 2.26
CA ALA A 12 -16.95 11.33 2.08
C ALA A 12 -16.19 10.00 1.88
N VAL A 13 -15.14 9.98 1.05
CA VAL A 13 -14.29 8.80 0.84
C VAL A 13 -13.59 8.38 2.14
N LEU A 14 -13.00 9.33 2.88
CA LEU A 14 -12.37 9.04 4.16
C LEU A 14 -13.37 8.49 5.19
N THR A 15 -14.58 9.07 5.25
CA THR A 15 -15.64 8.60 6.15
C THR A 15 -16.10 7.19 5.77
N ALA A 16 -16.30 6.91 4.48
CA ALA A 16 -16.64 5.59 3.98
C ALA A 16 -15.56 4.56 4.33
N SER A 17 -14.28 4.91 4.15
CA SER A 17 -13.14 4.08 4.56
C SER A 17 -13.22 3.76 6.05
N ILE A 18 -13.44 4.74 6.93
CA ILE A 18 -13.59 4.49 8.37
C ILE A 18 -14.73 3.50 8.64
N VAL A 19 -15.92 3.72 8.06
CA VAL A 19 -17.07 2.83 8.25
C VAL A 19 -16.76 1.40 7.80
N VAL A 20 -16.13 1.25 6.64
CA VAL A 20 -15.72 -0.06 6.10
C VAL A 20 -14.69 -0.73 7.00
N ALA A 21 -13.69 0.02 7.52
CA ALA A 21 -12.70 -0.51 8.44
C ALA A 21 -13.32 -1.00 9.77
N LEU A 22 -14.28 -0.24 10.32
CA LEU A 22 -15.02 -0.66 11.51
C LEU A 22 -15.89 -1.91 11.27
N GLY A 23 -16.43 -2.06 10.06
CA GLY A 23 -17.15 -3.28 9.67
C GLY A 23 -16.21 -4.48 9.52
N ALA A 24 -15.08 -4.28 8.82
CA ALA A 24 -14.08 -5.30 8.56
C ALA A 24 -13.51 -5.89 9.86
N SER A 25 -13.16 -5.05 10.83
CA SER A 25 -12.63 -5.49 12.13
C SER A 25 -13.60 -6.36 12.93
N ARG A 26 -14.92 -6.19 12.75
CA ARG A 26 -15.94 -7.06 13.38
C ARG A 26 -16.11 -8.41 12.71
N THR A 27 -15.72 -8.52 11.44
CA THR A 27 -15.89 -9.73 10.62
C THR A 27 -14.60 -10.55 10.48
N GLY A 28 -13.47 -10.04 11.00
CA GLY A 28 -12.16 -10.69 10.88
C GLY A 28 -11.49 -10.52 9.51
N VAL A 29 -12.06 -9.72 8.62
CA VAL A 29 -11.47 -9.41 7.31
C VAL A 29 -10.37 -8.36 7.50
N PRO A 30 -9.17 -8.53 6.90
CA PRO A 30 -8.13 -7.52 6.94
C PRO A 30 -8.61 -6.17 6.36
N SER A 31 -8.40 -5.09 7.10
CA SER A 31 -8.89 -3.75 6.75
C SER A 31 -8.38 -3.28 5.39
N LEU A 32 -7.15 -3.64 5.01
CA LEU A 32 -6.58 -3.31 3.69
C LEU A 32 -7.36 -3.93 2.52
N VAL A 33 -7.81 -5.18 2.66
CA VAL A 33 -8.62 -5.83 1.63
C VAL A 33 -9.95 -5.09 1.49
N ALA A 34 -10.52 -4.66 2.61
CA ALA A 34 -11.74 -3.87 2.62
C ALA A 34 -11.58 -2.49 1.98
N PHE A 35 -10.45 -1.80 2.23
CA PHE A 35 -10.12 -0.53 1.55
C PHE A 35 -9.92 -0.71 0.05
N LEU A 36 -9.23 -1.77 -0.37
CA LEU A 36 -9.05 -2.09 -1.79
C LEU A 36 -10.41 -2.33 -2.47
N ALA A 37 -11.27 -3.13 -1.84
CA ALA A 37 -12.62 -3.39 -2.35
C ALA A 37 -13.45 -2.11 -2.42
N LEU A 38 -13.41 -1.24 -1.41
CA LEU A 38 -14.08 0.05 -1.44
C LEU A 38 -13.57 0.92 -2.60
N GLY A 39 -12.25 0.99 -2.80
CA GLY A 39 -11.65 1.71 -3.93
C GLY A 39 -12.09 1.16 -5.28
N MET A 40 -12.10 -0.16 -5.44
CA MET A 40 -12.61 -0.82 -6.65
C MET A 40 -14.09 -0.53 -6.89
N LEU A 41 -14.91 -0.49 -5.84
CA LEU A 41 -16.34 -0.17 -5.94
C LEU A 41 -16.58 1.30 -6.31
N LEU A 42 -15.74 2.20 -5.82
CA LEU A 42 -15.84 3.63 -6.12
C LEU A 42 -15.25 4.01 -7.47
N GLY A 43 -14.24 3.27 -7.95
CA GLY A 43 -13.51 3.55 -9.18
C GLY A 43 -14.34 3.43 -10.47
N SER A 44 -13.69 3.68 -11.60
CA SER A 44 -14.29 3.72 -12.93
C SER A 44 -15.02 2.43 -13.33
N ASP A 45 -14.45 1.27 -12.98
CA ASP A 45 -15.03 -0.04 -13.27
C ASP A 45 -16.04 -0.50 -12.21
N GLY A 46 -16.16 0.27 -11.12
CA GLY A 46 -17.09 0.02 -10.03
C GLY A 46 -18.42 0.76 -10.17
N PRO A 47 -19.41 0.43 -9.33
CA PRO A 47 -20.69 1.13 -9.29
C PRO A 47 -20.59 2.64 -8.98
N GLY A 48 -19.48 3.11 -8.41
CA GLY A 48 -19.24 4.52 -8.12
C GLY A 48 -18.87 5.36 -9.35
N GLY A 49 -18.28 4.75 -10.38
CA GLY A 49 -17.97 5.42 -11.65
C GLY A 49 -17.01 6.61 -11.54
N ILE A 50 -16.18 6.68 -10.49
CA ILE A 50 -15.23 7.78 -10.32
C ILE A 50 -14.04 7.54 -11.26
N GLU A 51 -13.98 8.33 -12.33
CA GLU A 51 -12.80 8.40 -13.19
C GLU A 51 -11.64 9.09 -12.48
N PHE A 52 -10.49 8.42 -12.44
CA PHE A 52 -9.27 8.93 -11.83
C PHE A 52 -8.09 8.68 -12.76
N ASP A 53 -7.54 9.74 -13.33
CA ASP A 53 -6.36 9.71 -14.20
C ASP A 53 -5.39 10.84 -13.80
N ASP A 54 -4.94 10.80 -12.55
CA ASP A 54 -3.98 11.77 -12.02
C ASP A 54 -2.87 11.06 -11.23
N ALA A 55 -1.82 10.67 -11.97
CA ALA A 55 -0.64 10.02 -11.39
C ALA A 55 0.15 10.95 -10.46
N GLU A 56 0.13 12.27 -10.67
CA GLU A 56 0.86 13.22 -9.83
C GLU A 56 0.17 13.40 -8.48
N LEU A 57 -1.15 13.51 -8.47
CA LEU A 57 -1.95 13.54 -7.25
C LEU A 57 -1.82 12.21 -6.48
N ALA A 58 -1.93 11.06 -7.16
CA ALA A 58 -1.74 9.75 -6.53
C ALA A 58 -0.35 9.62 -5.90
N ARG A 59 0.70 10.04 -6.61
CA ARG A 59 2.07 10.07 -6.08
C ARG A 59 2.18 11.00 -4.88
N THR A 60 1.60 12.19 -4.94
CA THR A 60 1.69 13.19 -3.86
C THR A 60 1.02 12.69 -2.60
N VAL A 61 -0.21 12.19 -2.71
CA VAL A 61 -0.95 11.59 -1.59
C VAL A 61 -0.22 10.36 -1.06
N GLY A 62 0.27 9.49 -1.96
CA GLY A 62 1.02 8.28 -1.61
C GLY A 62 2.31 8.59 -0.85
N VAL A 63 3.09 9.58 -1.27
CA VAL A 63 4.32 10.00 -0.59
C VAL A 63 4.02 10.58 0.79
N ILE A 64 3.01 11.45 0.91
CA ILE A 64 2.61 12.03 2.21
C ILE A 64 2.13 10.93 3.16
N GLY A 65 1.28 10.03 2.68
CA GLY A 65 0.78 8.89 3.44
C GLY A 65 1.91 7.95 3.87
N LEU A 66 2.80 7.58 2.94
CA LEU A 66 3.95 6.72 3.23
C LEU A 66 4.90 7.35 4.25
N ALA A 67 5.18 8.66 4.14
CA ALA A 67 5.99 9.36 5.11
C ALA A 67 5.37 9.30 6.51
N ALA A 68 4.06 9.51 6.64
CA ALA A 68 3.35 9.41 7.91
C ALA A 68 3.37 7.98 8.47
N ILE A 69 3.12 6.96 7.64
CA ILE A 69 3.13 5.54 8.04
C ILE A 69 4.53 5.11 8.50
N LEU A 70 5.58 5.45 7.76
CA LEU A 70 6.96 5.12 8.13
C LEU A 70 7.41 5.84 9.40
N PHE A 71 6.98 7.09 9.57
CA PHE A 71 7.27 7.86 10.78
C PHE A 71 6.63 7.22 12.03
N GLU A 72 5.34 6.91 11.96
CA GLU A 72 4.62 6.24 13.05
C GLU A 72 5.16 4.82 13.33
N GLY A 73 5.46 4.06 12.28
CA GLY A 73 6.11 2.74 12.40
C GLY A 73 7.49 2.82 13.07
N GLY A 74 8.26 3.87 12.77
CA GLY A 74 9.54 4.14 13.40
C GLY A 74 9.41 4.48 14.89
N LEU A 75 8.46 5.35 15.24
CA LEU A 75 8.22 5.77 16.64
C LEU A 75 7.68 4.65 17.53
N SER A 76 6.80 3.79 16.99
CA SER A 76 6.20 2.65 17.71
C SER A 76 7.17 1.47 17.89
N THR A 77 8.26 1.43 17.11
CA THR A 77 9.27 0.36 17.19
C THR A 77 10.23 0.57 18.36
N SER A 78 10.17 -0.30 19.36
CA SER A 78 11.13 -0.20 20.48
C SER A 78 12.54 -0.58 20.03
N TRP A 79 13.49 0.31 20.28
CA TRP A 79 14.92 0.09 19.98
C TRP A 79 15.48 -1.19 20.60
N ARG A 80 15.07 -1.49 21.84
CA ARG A 80 15.51 -2.70 22.57
C ARG A 80 15.06 -4.00 21.88
N ARG A 81 13.81 -4.09 21.41
CA ARG A 81 13.34 -5.27 20.64
C ARG A 81 14.04 -5.35 19.28
N LEU A 82 14.19 -4.23 18.58
CA LEU A 82 14.89 -4.21 17.29
C LEU A 82 16.32 -4.73 17.41
N ARG A 83 17.07 -4.31 18.43
CA ARG A 83 18.45 -4.76 18.65
C ARG A 83 18.56 -6.28 18.86
N GLN A 84 17.54 -6.92 19.44
CA GLN A 84 17.54 -8.38 19.65
C GLN A 84 17.43 -9.16 18.34
N VAL A 85 16.84 -8.57 17.30
CA VAL A 85 16.61 -9.20 15.98
C VAL A 85 17.29 -8.45 14.85
N ALA A 86 18.28 -7.59 15.15
CA ALA A 86 18.87 -6.69 14.16
C ALA A 86 19.52 -7.41 12.98
N VAL A 87 20.19 -8.55 13.23
CA VAL A 87 20.84 -9.35 12.19
C VAL A 87 19.82 -9.95 11.21
N PRO A 88 18.83 -10.75 11.66
CA PRO A 88 17.83 -11.30 10.74
C PRO A 88 17.00 -10.19 10.07
N ALA A 89 16.68 -9.10 10.77
CA ALA A 89 15.98 -7.96 10.20
C ALA A 89 16.78 -7.30 9.06
N ALA A 90 18.08 -7.06 9.27
CA ALA A 90 18.94 -6.46 8.26
C ALA A 90 19.15 -7.37 7.03
N LEU A 91 19.28 -8.69 7.24
CA LEU A 91 19.40 -9.64 6.14
C LEU A 91 18.12 -9.70 5.31
N LEU A 92 16.94 -9.74 5.96
CA LEU A 92 15.65 -9.75 5.28
C LEU A 92 15.39 -8.45 4.52
N SER A 93 15.72 -7.29 5.11
CA SER A 93 15.49 -5.99 4.48
C SER A 93 16.48 -5.62 3.37
N THR A 94 17.58 -6.35 3.22
CA THR A 94 18.60 -6.11 2.17
C THR A 94 18.62 -7.25 1.17
N ILE A 95 19.21 -8.39 1.55
CA ILE A 95 19.39 -9.55 0.67
C ILE A 95 18.02 -10.16 0.34
N GLY A 96 17.14 -10.29 1.33
CA GLY A 96 15.78 -10.84 1.14
C GLY A 96 14.99 -10.04 0.10
N VAL A 97 14.97 -8.71 0.24
CA VAL A 97 14.33 -7.79 -0.72
C VAL A 97 14.96 -7.92 -2.11
N ALA A 98 16.30 -7.90 -2.22
CA ALA A 98 16.98 -8.01 -3.50
C ALA A 98 16.66 -9.34 -4.22
N VAL A 99 16.71 -10.47 -3.50
CA VAL A 99 16.36 -11.78 -4.03
C VAL A 99 14.89 -11.82 -4.47
N THR A 100 13.98 -11.29 -3.64
CA THR A 100 12.55 -11.25 -3.96
C THR A 100 12.26 -10.40 -5.19
N ALA A 101 12.91 -9.23 -5.30
CA ALA A 101 12.77 -8.35 -6.46
C ALA A 101 13.25 -9.01 -7.75
N LEU A 102 14.40 -9.69 -7.71
CA LEU A 102 14.95 -10.39 -8.87
C LEU A 102 14.10 -11.58 -9.29
N LEU A 103 13.67 -12.41 -8.34
CA LEU A 103 12.83 -13.57 -8.64
C LEU A 103 11.46 -13.16 -9.19
N THR A 104 10.81 -12.18 -8.54
CA THR A 104 9.52 -11.66 -8.99
C THR A 104 9.64 -10.97 -10.34
N GLY A 105 10.67 -10.15 -10.54
CA GLY A 105 10.91 -9.47 -11.80
C GLY A 105 11.26 -10.44 -12.94
N PHE A 106 12.05 -11.48 -12.65
CA PHE A 106 12.32 -12.54 -13.62
C PHE A 106 11.03 -13.26 -14.02
N ALA A 107 10.19 -13.67 -13.06
CA ALA A 107 8.89 -14.26 -13.35
C ALA A 107 8.02 -13.32 -14.19
N ALA A 108 7.94 -12.04 -13.82
CA ALA A 108 7.14 -11.05 -14.53
C ALA A 108 7.55 -10.86 -16.00
N TYR A 109 8.85 -10.88 -16.28
CA TYR A 109 9.39 -10.80 -17.65
C TYR A 109 8.84 -11.91 -18.55
N TYR A 110 8.74 -13.15 -18.04
CA TYR A 110 8.25 -14.28 -18.84
C TYR A 110 6.73 -14.43 -18.85
N LEU A 111 6.04 -13.98 -17.79
CA LEU A 111 4.60 -14.16 -17.66
C LEU A 111 3.77 -13.05 -18.34
N PHE A 112 4.27 -11.81 -18.37
CA PHE A 112 3.48 -10.63 -18.74
C PHE A 112 4.00 -9.86 -19.95
N ASP A 113 4.96 -10.43 -20.70
CA ASP A 113 5.56 -9.82 -21.90
C ASP A 113 6.09 -8.38 -21.66
N LEU A 114 6.61 -8.15 -20.46
CA LEU A 114 7.15 -6.85 -20.04
C LEU A 114 8.56 -6.65 -20.58
N THR A 115 8.96 -5.39 -20.80
CA THR A 115 10.36 -5.08 -21.01
C THR A 115 11.19 -5.43 -19.77
N ARG A 116 12.51 -5.60 -19.94
CA ARG A 116 13.42 -5.90 -18.82
C ARG A 116 13.34 -4.87 -17.70
N LEU A 117 13.17 -3.59 -18.05
CA LEU A 117 13.05 -2.51 -17.07
C LEU A 117 11.73 -2.57 -16.32
N GLU A 118 10.60 -2.71 -17.01
CA GLU A 118 9.28 -2.83 -16.38
C GLU A 118 9.19 -4.05 -15.46
N ALA A 119 9.75 -5.17 -15.87
CA ALA A 119 9.78 -6.39 -15.07
C ALA A 119 10.59 -6.21 -13.77
N VAL A 120 11.78 -5.59 -13.85
CA VAL A 120 12.59 -5.26 -12.68
C VAL A 120 11.88 -4.24 -11.79
N LEU A 121 11.22 -3.24 -12.36
CA LEU A 121 10.44 -2.24 -11.62
C LEU A 121 9.28 -2.91 -10.87
N LEU A 122 8.52 -3.80 -11.50
CA LEU A 122 7.44 -4.55 -10.85
C LEU A 122 7.99 -5.39 -9.70
N GLY A 123 9.08 -6.11 -9.93
CA GLY A 123 9.75 -6.89 -8.90
C GLY A 123 10.17 -6.03 -7.70
N ALA A 124 10.74 -4.85 -7.96
CA ALA A 124 11.14 -3.91 -6.91
C ALA A 124 9.94 -3.40 -6.10
N VAL A 125 8.83 -3.03 -6.75
CA VAL A 125 7.61 -2.56 -6.08
C VAL A 125 7.02 -3.66 -5.18
N VAL A 126 6.92 -4.89 -5.69
CA VAL A 126 6.32 -6.02 -4.95
C VAL A 126 7.21 -6.53 -3.82
N SER A 127 8.53 -6.35 -3.91
CA SER A 127 9.48 -6.82 -2.88
C SER A 127 9.37 -6.09 -1.54
N SER A 128 8.72 -4.93 -1.49
CA SER A 128 8.51 -4.15 -0.27
C SER A 128 7.38 -4.76 0.57
N THR A 129 7.67 -5.28 1.75
CA THR A 129 6.68 -5.87 2.65
C THR A 129 6.10 -4.83 3.62
N ASP A 130 4.77 -4.74 3.71
CA ASP A 130 4.09 -3.85 4.68
C ASP A 130 3.83 -4.55 6.03
N ALA A 131 4.42 -4.01 7.09
CA ALA A 131 4.21 -4.50 8.45
C ALA A 131 2.88 -4.01 9.04
N ALA A 132 2.39 -2.82 8.64
CA ALA A 132 1.13 -2.26 9.15
C ALA A 132 -0.06 -3.15 8.74
N ALA A 133 -0.03 -3.69 7.52
CA ALA A 133 -0.96 -4.70 7.02
C ALA A 133 -1.13 -5.92 7.93
N VAL A 134 -0.04 -6.42 8.51
CA VAL A 134 -0.03 -7.65 9.33
C VAL A 134 -0.48 -7.36 10.76
N PHE A 135 -0.29 -6.14 11.25
CA PHE A 135 -0.67 -5.74 12.61
C PHE A 135 -2.06 -5.07 12.68
N ALA A 136 -2.66 -4.72 11.54
CA ALA A 136 -4.00 -4.17 11.45
C ALA A 136 -5.08 -5.27 11.50
N THR A 137 -5.32 -5.81 12.70
CA THR A 137 -6.53 -6.59 13.05
C THR A 137 -7.27 -5.91 14.17
#